data_AF-A0A3C0ABE9-F1
#
_entry.id   AF-A0A3C0ABE9-F1
#
_cell.length_a   1.000
_cell.length_b   1.000
_cell.length_c   1.000
_cell.angle_alpha   90.00
_cell.angle_beta   90.00
_cell.angle_gamma   90.00
#
_symmetry.space_group_name_H-M   'P 1'
#
loop_
_entity.id
_entity.type
_entity.pdbx_description
1 polymer ?
#
loop_
_entity_poly.entity_id
_entity_poly.type
_entity_poly.pdbx_seq_one_letter_code
_entity_poly.pdbx_strand_id
1 'polypeptide(L)' 'MTEKLYGGDVTRKKKLLEKQKKGKAKMKQFGSVNIPQKAFVSVLRTDQD' A
#
# COMPACT_ATOMS: atom_id res chain seq x y z
N MET A 1 -33.18 18.92 -12.76
CA MET A 1 -32.79 17.62 -13.34
C MET A 1 -31.31 17.32 -13.09
N THR A 2 -30.82 17.37 -11.84
CA THR A 2 -29.37 17.43 -11.57
C THR A 2 -28.89 16.59 -10.38
N GLU A 3 -29.64 15.57 -9.96
CA GLU A 3 -29.27 14.77 -8.77
C GLU A 3 -28.58 13.44 -9.09
N LYS A 4 -28.65 12.95 -10.34
CA LYS A 4 -28.15 11.62 -10.72
C LYS A 4 -26.66 11.55 -11.12
N LEU A 5 -25.92 12.67 -11.07
CA LEU A 5 -24.56 12.75 -11.63
C LEU A 5 -23.41 12.70 -10.61
N TYR A 6 -23.67 12.62 -9.30
CA TYR A 6 -22.58 12.64 -8.29
C TYR A 6 -22.55 11.45 -7.32
N GLY A 7 -23.51 10.53 -7.39
CA GLY A 7 -23.59 9.36 -6.51
C GLY A 7 -22.89 8.11 -7.03
N GLY A 8 -22.21 8.23 -8.17
CA GLY A 8 -21.65 7.13 -8.95
C GLY A 8 -20.42 6.52 -8.30
N ASP A 9 -20.66 5.68 -7.30
CA ASP A 9 -19.87 4.49 -7.02
C ASP A 9 -18.88 4.54 -5.85
N VAL A 10 -19.31 5.15 -4.75
CA VAL A 10 -18.66 5.02 -3.42
C VAL A 10 -18.58 3.53 -3.02
N THR A 11 -19.59 2.74 -3.37
CA THR A 11 -19.63 1.30 -3.08
C THR A 11 -18.55 0.52 -3.83
N ARG A 12 -18.32 0.75 -5.14
CA ARG A 12 -17.17 0.15 -5.87
C ARG A 12 -15.85 0.64 -5.33
N LYS A 13 -15.71 1.93 -5.02
CA LYS A 13 -14.48 2.47 -4.42
C LYS A 13 -14.14 1.74 -3.12
N LYS A 14 -15.11 1.57 -2.23
CA LYS A 14 -14.94 0.80 -0.98
C LYS A 14 -14.56 -0.66 -1.26
N LYS A 15 -15.27 -1.35 -2.16
CA LYS A 15 -14.96 -2.75 -2.54
C LYS A 15 -13.53 -2.91 -3.10
N LEU A 16 -13.07 -1.97 -3.93
CA LEU A 16 -11.72 -1.97 -4.47
C LEU A 16 -10.66 -1.78 -3.39
N LEU A 17 -10.86 -0.81 -2.49
CA LEU A 17 -9.94 -0.54 -1.39
C LEU A 17 -9.83 -1.74 -0.44
N GLU A 18 -10.95 -2.40 -0.12
CA GLU A 18 -10.93 -3.60 0.72
C GLU A 18 -10.20 -4.77 0.04
N LYS A 19 -10.36 -4.95 -1.27
CA LYS A 19 -9.60 -5.95 -2.03
C LYS A 19 -8.09 -5.63 -2.02
N GLN A 20 -7.71 -4.37 -2.20
CA GLN A 20 -6.31 -3.94 -2.15
C GLN A 20 -5.69 -4.13 -0.76
N LYS A 21 -6.41 -3.79 0.32
CA LYS A 21 -5.95 -4.00 1.70
C LYS A 21 -5.68 -5.48 1.97
N LYS A 22 -6.62 -6.36 1.61
CA LYS A 22 -6.45 -7.81 1.76
C LYS A 22 -5.27 -8.35 0.94
N GLY A 23 -5.12 -7.89 -0.30
CA GLY A 23 -3.98 -8.24 -1.15
C GLY A 23 -2.65 -7.82 -0.54
N LYS A 24 -2.54 -6.57 -0.05
CA LYS A 24 -1.34 -6.07 0.62
C LYS A 24 -1.03 -6.82 1.92
N ALA A 25 -2.04 -7.14 2.73
CA ALA A 25 -1.86 -7.93 3.95
C ALA A 25 -1.29 -9.32 3.64
N LYS A 26 -1.81 -9.99 2.60
CA LYS A 26 -1.30 -11.27 2.14
C LYS A 26 0.15 -11.15 1.63
N MET A 27 0.46 -10.12 0.85
CA MET A 27 1.83 -9.87 0.39
C MET A 27 2.80 -9.58 1.53
N LYS A 28 2.35 -8.92 2.62
CA LYS A 28 3.18 -8.69 3.81
C LYS A 28 3.48 -10.00 4.57
N GLN A 29 2.52 -10.92 4.63
CA GLN A 29 2.69 -12.20 5.34
C GLN A 29 3.66 -13.16 4.63
N PHE A 30 3.63 -13.19 3.29
CA PHE A 30 4.39 -14.17 2.51
C PHE A 30 5.50 -13.58 1.63
N GLY A 31 5.54 -12.26 1.45
CA GLY A 31 6.50 -11.61 0.58
C GLY A 31 7.89 -11.58 1.20
N SER A 32 8.86 -12.20 0.51
CA SER A 32 10.28 -11.96 0.76
C SER A 32 10.73 -10.75 -0.04
N VAL A 33 11.51 -9.87 0.60
CA VAL A 33 12.16 -8.73 -0.07
C VAL A 33 13.66 -8.92 0.06
N ASN A 34 14.36 -8.87 -1.06
CA ASN A 34 15.82 -8.91 -1.06
C ASN A 34 16.35 -7.52 -0.67
N ILE A 35 17.07 -7.42 0.45
CA ILE A 35 17.63 -6.16 0.92
C ILE A 35 19.06 -6.03 0.38
N PRO A 36 19.37 -5.01 -0.42
CA PRO A 36 20.72 -4.81 -0.95
C PRO A 36 21.70 -4.45 0.18
N GLN A 37 22.93 -4.96 0.13
CA GLN A 37 23.95 -4.71 1.15
C GLN A 37 24.22 -3.22 1.41
N LYS A 38 24.14 -2.40 0.36
CA LYS A 38 24.31 -0.93 0.46
C LYS A 38 23.26 -0.27 1.35
N ALA A 39 22.05 -0.81 1.44
CA ALA A 39 20.97 -0.27 2.27
C ALA A 39 21.24 -0.46 3.78
N PHE A 40 21.94 -1.53 4.16
CA PHE A 40 22.35 -1.72 5.56
C PHE A 40 23.41 -0.71 5.99
N VAL A 41 24.38 -0.45 5.11
CA VAL A 41 25.46 0.51 5.38
C VAL A 41 24.92 1.94 5.47
N SER A 42 23.89 2.31 4.71
CA SER A 42 23.27 3.64 4.82
C SER A 42 22.56 3.86 6.15
N VAL A 43 21.79 2.87 6.64
CA VAL A 43 21.06 3.00 7.92
C VAL A 43 22.04 3.20 9.08
N LEU A 44 23.10 2.39 9.13
CA LEU A 44 24.13 2.49 10.18
C LEU A 44 24.90 3.82 10.18
N ARG A 45 24.95 4.52 9.04
CA ARG A 45 25.58 5.84 8.92
C ARG A 45 24.63 6.98 9.30
N THR A 46 23.34 6.84 8.97
CA THR A 46 22.31 7.84 9.31
C THR A 46 22.07 7.95 10.83
N ASP A 47 22.31 6.89 11.61
CA ASP A 47 22.21 6.93 13.07
C ASP A 47 23.39 7.64 13.77
N GLN A 48 24.42 8.07 13.03
CA GLN A 48 25.63 8.72 13.57
C GLN A 48 25.74 10.24 13.31
N ASP A 49 24.68 10.87 12.78
CA ASP A 49 24.59 12.32 12.56
C ASP A 49 23.59 13.00 13.52
#